data_AF-A0A9D6LUN7-F1
#
_entry.id   AF-A0A9D6LUN7-F1
#
_cell.length_a   1.000
_cell.length_b   1.000
_cell.length_c   1.000
_cell.angle_alpha   90.00
_cell.angle_beta   90.00
_cell.angle_gamma   90.00
#
_symmetry.space_group_name_H-M   'P 1'
#
loop_
_entity.id
_entity.type
_entity.pdbx_description
1 polymer ?
#
loop_
_entity_poly.entity_id
_entity_poly.type
_entity_poly.pdbx_seq_one_letter_code
_entity_poly.pdbx_strand_id
1 'polypeptide(L)'
;MRRRAIFLLFFLAGLLSPAAPAASKFRLRPPLWVDPDDQHAPEPKEQEVSELYALVYNSWLRHLSPEYKALAAGDSGALNVNAWDEAPDSSWFTNRIGRRPLSFEEVVKGLGGKNPEPVPWKIIRIEDEGYTPKFRVKDSAGRIYILKFDLPGALERN
;
A
#
# COMPACT_ATOMS: atom_id res chain seq x y z
N MET A 1 57.99 3.19 -32.87
CA MET A 1 57.38 4.38 -32.24
C MET A 1 55.85 4.46 -32.44
N ARG A 2 55.31 4.26 -33.66
CA ARG A 2 53.85 4.30 -33.95
C ARG A 2 52.94 3.45 -33.05
N ARG A 3 53.31 2.21 -32.70
CA ARG A 3 52.48 1.33 -31.85
C ARG A 3 52.36 1.84 -30.40
N ARG A 4 53.41 2.47 -29.85
CA ARG A 4 53.39 3.04 -28.49
C ARG A 4 52.50 4.29 -28.41
N ALA A 5 52.49 5.11 -29.47
CA ALA A 5 51.61 6.27 -29.56
C ALA A 5 50.12 5.89 -29.63
N ILE A 6 49.79 4.80 -30.33
CA ILE A 6 48.42 4.27 -30.40
C ILE A 6 47.97 3.75 -29.02
N PHE A 7 48.82 3.00 -28.32
CA PHE A 7 48.51 2.54 -26.96
C PHE A 7 48.31 3.70 -25.98
N LEU A 8 49.13 4.75 -26.06
CA LEU A 8 48.97 5.97 -25.26
C LEU A 8 47.68 6.71 -25.59
N LEU A 9 47.27 6.76 -26.86
CA LEU A 9 46.02 7.40 -27.28
C LEU A 9 44.79 6.65 -26.75
N PHE A 10 44.80 5.32 -26.76
CA PHE A 10 43.74 4.50 -26.17
C PHE A 10 43.72 4.62 -24.63
N PHE A 11 44.88 4.73 -23.99
CA PHE A 11 44.97 4.94 -22.54
C PHE A 11 44.44 6.32 -22.13
N LEU A 12 44.76 7.37 -22.89
CA LEU A 12 44.25 8.73 -22.65
C LEU A 12 42.74 8.83 -22.94
N ALA A 13 42.24 8.14 -23.97
CA ALA A 13 40.81 8.09 -24.28
C ALA A 13 40.00 7.36 -23.17
N GLY A 14 40.59 6.38 -22.48
CA GLY A 14 39.97 5.74 -21.32
C GLY A 14 39.88 6.63 -20.08
N LEU A 15 40.79 7.61 -19.94
CA LEU A 15 40.81 8.57 -18.83
C LEU A 15 39.84 9.75 -19.02
N LEU A 16 39.37 9.99 -20.25
CA LEU A 16 38.36 11.01 -20.56
C LEU A 16 36.92 10.47 -20.54
N SER A 17 36.69 9.26 -20.02
CA SER A 17 35.34 8.73 -19.86
C SER A 17 34.55 9.68 -18.95
N PRO A 18 33.49 10.34 -19.43
CA PRO A 18 32.69 11.23 -18.59
C PRO A 18 32.13 10.37 -17.46
N ALA A 19 32.51 10.68 -16.22
CA ALA A 19 31.86 10.10 -15.06
C ALA A 19 30.37 10.42 -15.22
N ALA A 20 29.57 9.41 -15.52
CA ALA A 20 28.12 9.56 -15.57
C ALA A 20 27.72 10.19 -14.23
N PRO A 21 26.99 11.32 -14.22
CA PRO A 21 26.55 11.92 -12.98
C PRO A 21 25.80 10.82 -12.23
N ALA A 22 26.29 10.49 -11.02
CA ALA A 22 25.59 9.58 -10.14
C ALA A 22 24.18 10.15 -10.00
N ALA A 23 23.21 9.48 -10.62
CA ALA A 23 21.82 9.91 -10.56
C ALA A 23 21.49 10.03 -9.07
N SER A 24 21.22 11.25 -8.61
CA SER A 24 20.84 11.49 -7.22
C SER A 24 19.70 10.54 -6.90
N LYS A 25 19.91 9.63 -5.94
CA LYS A 25 18.86 8.75 -5.42
C LYS A 25 17.66 9.57 -4.92
N PHE A 26 17.92 10.81 -4.52
CA PHE A 26 16.91 11.78 -4.13
C PHE A 26 16.45 12.55 -5.36
N ARG A 27 15.32 12.13 -5.95
CA ARG A 27 14.56 13.00 -6.83
C ARG A 27 13.85 14.02 -5.95
N LEU A 28 14.39 15.24 -5.88
CA LEU A 28 13.72 16.39 -5.29
C LEU A 28 12.44 16.66 -6.10
N ARG A 29 11.33 16.08 -5.65
CA ARG A 29 9.99 16.34 -6.18
C ARG A 29 9.18 17.07 -5.11
N PRO A 30 8.27 17.97 -5.47
CA PRO A 30 7.31 18.50 -4.52
C PRO A 30 6.55 17.35 -3.82
N PRO A 31 6.26 17.44 -2.52
CA PRO A 31 5.45 16.43 -1.84
C PRO A 31 4.04 16.41 -2.45
N LEU A 32 3.56 15.20 -2.74
CA LEU A 32 2.15 14.96 -3.02
C LEU A 32 1.35 15.14 -1.73
N TRP A 33 0.32 15.97 -1.78
CA TRP A 33 -0.55 16.23 -0.62
C TRP A 33 -1.86 15.47 -0.66
N VAL A 34 -2.35 15.14 -1.85
CA VAL A 34 -3.61 14.42 -2.07
C VAL A 34 -3.33 13.34 -3.11
N ASP A 35 -3.59 12.09 -2.76
CA ASP A 35 -3.58 10.94 -3.66
C ASP A 35 -4.90 10.92 -4.45
N PRO A 36 -4.88 10.99 -5.78
CA PRO A 36 -6.09 10.94 -6.60
C PRO A 36 -6.58 9.49 -6.76
N ASP A 37 -6.91 8.84 -5.65
CA ASP A 37 -7.42 7.46 -5.55
C ASP A 37 -8.93 7.36 -5.79
N ASP A 38 -9.59 8.48 -6.06
CA ASP A 38 -11.01 8.60 -6.37
C ASP A 38 -11.31 8.52 -7.88
N GLN A 39 -10.29 8.32 -8.70
CA GLN A 39 -10.46 8.13 -10.14
C GLN A 39 -11.28 6.89 -10.44
N HIS A 40 -12.19 7.01 -11.41
CA HIS A 40 -13.00 5.88 -11.84
C HIS A 40 -12.11 4.74 -12.36
N ALA A 41 -12.17 3.61 -11.68
CA ALA A 41 -11.62 2.35 -12.14
C ALA A 41 -12.77 1.42 -12.54
N PRO A 42 -12.58 0.57 -13.58
CA PRO A 42 -13.55 -0.46 -13.90
C PRO A 42 -13.72 -1.41 -12.71
N GLU A 43 -14.95 -1.86 -12.48
CA GLU A 43 -15.23 -2.83 -11.42
C GLU A 43 -14.38 -4.09 -11.62
N PRO A 44 -13.60 -4.52 -10.61
CA PRO A 44 -12.77 -5.70 -10.74
C PRO A 44 -13.66 -6.94 -10.92
N LYS A 45 -13.22 -7.88 -11.75
CA LYS A 45 -13.92 -9.15 -11.91
C LYS A 45 -13.72 -9.99 -10.66
N GLU A 46 -14.79 -10.65 -10.22
CA GLU A 46 -14.68 -11.69 -9.19
C GLU A 46 -13.76 -12.81 -9.71
N GLN A 47 -12.81 -13.22 -8.87
CA GLN A 47 -11.84 -14.25 -9.19
C GLN A 47 -11.83 -15.26 -8.05
N GLU A 48 -12.06 -16.53 -8.38
CA GLU A 48 -11.83 -17.60 -7.41
C GLU A 48 -10.34 -17.74 -7.16
N VAL A 49 -9.94 -17.56 -5.90
CA VAL A 49 -8.55 -17.73 -5.49
C VAL A 49 -8.29 -19.23 -5.33
N SER A 50 -7.40 -19.79 -6.15
CA SER A 50 -6.96 -21.17 -5.95
C SER A 50 -5.98 -21.24 -4.78
N GLU A 51 -6.42 -21.84 -3.67
CA GLU A 51 -5.57 -22.04 -2.49
C GLU A 51 -4.33 -22.88 -2.80
N LEU A 52 -4.48 -23.94 -3.61
CA LEU A 52 -3.35 -24.77 -4.01
C LEU A 52 -2.35 -23.99 -4.86
N TYR A 53 -2.83 -23.18 -5.81
CA TYR A 53 -1.96 -22.31 -6.59
C TYR A 53 -1.25 -21.30 -5.68
N ALA A 54 -1.98 -20.64 -4.79
CA ALA A 54 -1.43 -19.66 -3.85
C ALA A 54 -0.37 -20.29 -2.95
N LEU A 55 -0.61 -21.48 -2.43
CA LEU A 55 0.36 -22.26 -1.65
C LEU A 55 1.61 -22.55 -2.49
N VAL A 56 1.43 -23.15 -3.67
CA VAL A 56 2.56 -23.53 -4.52
C VAL A 56 3.38 -22.31 -4.95
N TYR A 57 2.69 -21.26 -5.38
CA TYR A 57 3.33 -20.03 -5.84
C TYR A 57 4.08 -19.35 -4.70
N ASN A 58 3.42 -19.07 -3.57
CA ASN A 58 4.05 -18.32 -2.47
C ASN A 58 5.19 -19.07 -1.79
N SER A 59 5.12 -20.41 -1.73
CA SER A 59 6.14 -21.25 -1.11
C SER A 59 7.33 -21.55 -2.03
N TRP A 60 7.10 -21.82 -3.33
CA TRP A 60 8.16 -22.32 -4.21
C TRP A 60 8.41 -21.50 -5.48
N LEU A 61 7.45 -20.74 -6.00
CA LEU A 61 7.64 -20.11 -7.32
C LEU A 61 7.85 -18.60 -7.25
N ARG A 62 7.35 -17.94 -6.20
CA ARG A 62 7.37 -16.48 -6.05
C ARG A 62 8.78 -15.91 -6.15
N HIS A 63 9.80 -16.58 -5.62
CA HIS A 63 11.18 -16.12 -5.67
C HIS A 63 11.81 -16.18 -7.08
N LEU A 64 11.20 -16.91 -8.01
CA LEU A 64 11.61 -16.98 -9.41
C LEU A 64 11.04 -15.80 -10.22
N SER A 65 9.98 -15.16 -9.73
CA SER A 65 9.27 -14.08 -10.42
C SER A 65 10.17 -12.84 -10.58
N PRO A 66 10.20 -12.21 -11.77
CA PRO A 66 10.97 -10.98 -11.99
C PRO A 66 10.55 -9.85 -11.03
N GLU A 67 9.27 -9.75 -10.72
CA GLU A 67 8.70 -8.74 -9.83
C GLU A 67 9.23 -8.91 -8.41
N TYR A 68 9.24 -10.15 -7.90
CA TYR A 68 9.78 -10.45 -6.59
C TYR A 68 11.28 -10.18 -6.53
N LYS A 69 12.03 -10.54 -7.58
CA LYS A 69 13.47 -10.24 -7.64
C LYS A 69 13.74 -8.74 -7.67
N ALA A 70 12.93 -7.97 -8.40
CA ALA A 70 13.04 -6.50 -8.43
C ALA A 70 12.72 -5.88 -7.06
N LEU A 71 11.69 -6.37 -6.38
CA LEU A 71 11.32 -5.93 -5.03
C LEU A 71 12.36 -6.37 -3.97
N ALA A 72 12.94 -7.57 -4.12
CA ALA A 72 13.93 -8.10 -3.18
C ALA A 72 15.34 -7.54 -3.40
N ALA A 73 15.63 -6.95 -4.57
CA ALA A 73 16.93 -6.39 -4.90
C ALA A 73 17.27 -5.08 -4.15
N GLY A 74 16.34 -4.51 -3.39
CA GLY A 74 16.59 -3.37 -2.52
C GLY A 74 15.39 -3.05 -1.63
N ASP A 75 15.61 -2.23 -0.60
CA ASP A 75 14.52 -1.62 0.16
C ASP A 75 13.79 -0.62 -0.74
N SER A 76 12.57 -0.97 -1.17
CA SER A 76 11.74 -0.09 -2.00
C SER A 76 11.11 1.05 -1.19
N GLY A 77 11.26 1.04 0.14
CA GLY A 77 10.53 1.92 1.04
C GLY A 77 9.02 1.70 0.98
N ALA A 78 8.28 2.54 1.69
CA ALA A 78 6.83 2.62 1.55
C ALA A 78 6.47 3.16 0.16
N LEU A 79 5.53 2.52 -0.53
CA LEU A 79 5.15 2.90 -1.89
C LEU A 79 4.14 4.07 -1.93
N ASN A 80 3.43 4.29 -0.82
CA ASN A 80 2.32 5.22 -0.68
C ASN A 80 2.68 6.42 0.22
N VAL A 81 3.93 6.89 0.16
CA VAL A 81 4.38 8.11 0.84
C VAL A 81 4.82 9.17 -0.17
N ASN A 82 4.70 10.42 0.24
CA ASN A 82 5.14 11.57 -0.55
C ASN A 82 6.67 11.76 -0.48
N ALA A 83 7.18 12.82 -1.11
CA ALA A 83 8.62 13.11 -1.15
C ALA A 83 9.25 13.42 0.22
N TRP A 84 8.46 13.54 1.29
CA TRP A 84 8.88 13.76 2.67
C TRP A 84 8.66 12.53 3.55
N ASP A 85 8.38 11.36 2.96
CA ASP A 85 8.03 10.12 3.66
C ASP A 85 6.73 10.23 4.51
N GLU A 86 5.81 11.12 4.14
CA GLU A 86 4.49 11.27 4.77
C GLU A 86 3.37 10.67 3.92
N ALA A 87 2.29 10.21 4.56
CA ALA A 87 1.09 9.77 3.85
C ALA A 87 0.27 10.99 3.37
N PRO A 88 -0.03 11.12 2.06
CA PRO A 88 -0.95 12.14 1.56
C PRO A 88 -2.40 11.88 2.02
N ASP A 89 -3.26 12.89 1.89
CA ASP A 89 -4.71 12.71 2.03
C ASP A 89 -5.24 11.85 0.87
N SER A 90 -6.27 11.03 1.11
CA SER A 90 -6.89 10.13 0.14
C SER A 90 -8.37 9.91 0.45
N SER A 91 -9.05 9.08 -0.35
CA SER A 91 -10.45 8.70 -0.09
C SER A 91 -10.65 7.91 1.22
N TRP A 92 -9.59 7.33 1.78
CA TRP A 92 -9.62 6.51 3.00
C TRP A 92 -8.94 7.16 4.21
N PHE A 93 -8.12 8.20 4.00
CA PHE A 93 -7.34 8.83 5.06
C PHE A 93 -7.27 10.34 4.87
N THR A 94 -7.39 11.10 5.95
CA THR A 94 -7.19 12.55 5.92
C THR A 94 -6.33 12.95 7.11
N ASN A 95 -5.22 13.62 6.84
CA ASN A 95 -4.32 14.11 7.87
C ASN A 95 -5.02 15.18 8.73
N ARG A 96 -4.91 15.03 10.06
CA ARG A 96 -5.53 15.91 11.05
C ARG A 96 -4.48 16.61 11.92
N ILE A 97 -4.17 16.02 13.07
CA ILE A 97 -3.37 16.66 14.14
C ILE A 97 -1.95 17.08 13.71
N GLY A 98 -1.36 16.39 12.72
CA GLY A 98 -0.04 16.71 12.17
C GLY A 98 -0.01 17.86 11.16
N ARG A 99 -1.17 18.27 10.61
CA ARG A 99 -1.26 19.32 9.58
C ARG A 99 -1.82 20.62 10.11
N ARG A 100 -2.66 20.53 11.13
CA ARG A 100 -3.26 21.68 11.81
C ARG A 100 -3.60 21.33 13.25
N PRO A 101 -3.70 22.34 14.14
CA PRO A 101 -4.32 22.14 15.44
C PRO A 101 -5.74 21.59 15.31
N LEU A 102 -6.11 20.69 16.22
CA LEU A 102 -7.47 20.22 16.40
C LEU A 102 -8.06 20.87 17.65
N SER A 103 -9.32 21.31 17.58
CA SER A 103 -10.05 21.73 18.77
C SER A 103 -10.43 20.52 19.64
N PHE A 104 -10.69 20.75 20.92
CA PHE A 104 -11.20 19.70 21.80
C PHE A 104 -12.50 19.08 21.27
N GLU A 105 -13.39 19.91 20.73
CA GLU A 105 -14.65 19.46 20.10
C GLU A 105 -14.39 18.54 18.91
N GLU A 106 -13.41 18.87 18.05
CA GLU A 106 -13.04 18.02 16.91
C GLU A 106 -12.45 16.67 17.34
N VAL A 107 -11.68 16.66 18.43
CA VAL A 107 -11.14 15.43 19.01
C VAL A 107 -12.26 14.57 19.58
N VAL A 108 -13.16 15.15 20.38
CA VAL A 108 -14.31 14.44 20.98
C VAL A 108 -15.28 13.91 19.92
N LYS A 109 -15.49 14.67 18.84
CA LYS A 109 -16.33 14.22 17.71
C LYS A 109 -15.80 12.95 17.05
N GLY A 110 -14.50 12.68 17.13
CA GLY A 110 -13.89 11.45 16.64
C GLY A 110 -13.92 11.30 15.11
N LEU A 111 -14.04 10.05 14.65
CA LEU A 111 -14.28 9.72 13.24
C LEU A 111 -15.75 9.95 12.91
N GLY A 112 -16.01 10.56 11.75
CA GLY A 112 -17.37 10.66 11.23
C GLY A 112 -17.91 9.30 10.80
N GLY A 113 -19.22 9.18 10.73
CA GLY A 113 -19.91 7.95 10.32
C GLY A 113 -21.25 7.85 11.02
N LYS A 114 -22.21 7.16 10.40
CA LYS A 114 -23.44 6.81 11.09
C LYS A 114 -23.24 5.44 11.74
N ASN A 115 -23.36 5.40 13.06
CA ASN A 115 -23.44 4.13 13.78
C ASN A 115 -24.57 3.26 13.19
N PRO A 116 -24.42 1.93 13.20
CA PRO A 116 -25.53 1.03 12.88
C PRO A 116 -26.71 1.33 13.81
N GLU A 117 -27.94 1.25 13.28
CA GLU A 117 -29.11 1.36 14.15
C GLU A 117 -29.07 0.25 15.20
N PRO A 118 -29.59 0.48 16.42
CA PRO A 118 -29.71 -0.58 17.42
C PRO A 118 -30.48 -1.80 16.90
N VAL A 119 -30.19 -2.96 17.50
CA VAL A 119 -30.81 -4.27 17.20
C VAL A 119 -32.34 -4.22 17.07
N PRO A 120 -32.96 -5.11 16.26
CA PRO A 120 -32.37 -6.31 15.66
C PRO A 120 -31.61 -6.06 14.35
N TRP A 121 -30.47 -6.74 14.20
CA TRP A 121 -29.75 -6.87 12.94
C TRP A 121 -30.10 -8.19 12.26
N LYS A 122 -30.27 -8.17 10.93
CA LYS A 122 -30.53 -9.37 10.14
C LYS A 122 -29.23 -9.87 9.52
N ILE A 123 -28.85 -11.12 9.80
CA ILE A 123 -27.76 -11.78 9.07
C ILE A 123 -28.23 -12.04 7.64
N ILE A 124 -27.48 -11.52 6.66
CA ILE A 124 -27.80 -11.68 5.22
C ILE A 124 -26.80 -12.59 4.51
N ARG A 125 -25.59 -12.76 5.05
CA ARG A 125 -24.57 -13.69 4.54
C ARG A 125 -23.64 -14.13 5.65
N ILE A 126 -23.29 -15.42 5.66
CA ILE A 126 -22.16 -15.95 6.41
C ILE A 126 -20.94 -15.77 5.50
N GLU A 127 -19.88 -15.15 6.02
CA GLU A 127 -18.64 -14.95 5.26
C GLU A 127 -17.61 -15.89 5.87
N ASP A 128 -17.40 -17.04 5.22
CA ASP A 128 -16.56 -18.16 5.67
C ASP A 128 -15.10 -18.05 5.19
N GLU A 129 -14.77 -17.01 4.43
CA GLU A 129 -13.41 -16.74 3.99
C GLU A 129 -12.57 -15.95 5.00
N GLY A 130 -11.33 -16.38 5.21
CA GLY A 130 -10.35 -15.74 6.09
C GLY A 130 -10.24 -16.39 7.47
N TYR A 131 -9.47 -15.77 8.36
CA TYR A 131 -9.08 -16.40 9.64
C TYR A 131 -10.10 -16.23 10.78
N THR A 132 -10.85 -15.12 10.79
CA THR A 132 -11.80 -14.76 11.85
C THR A 132 -13.24 -14.90 11.38
N PRO A 133 -14.16 -15.47 12.18
CA PRO A 133 -15.58 -15.52 11.84
C PRO A 133 -16.17 -14.14 11.59
N LYS A 134 -16.94 -14.00 10.50
CA LYS A 134 -17.64 -12.76 10.16
C LYS A 134 -18.99 -13.02 9.47
N PHE A 135 -19.93 -12.11 9.70
CA PHE A 135 -21.23 -12.10 9.04
C PHE A 135 -21.46 -10.77 8.36
N ARG A 136 -22.11 -10.80 7.20
CA ARG A 136 -22.72 -9.60 6.64
C ARG A 136 -24.10 -9.42 7.28
N VAL A 137 -24.32 -8.26 7.89
CA VAL A 137 -25.55 -7.92 8.60
C VAL A 137 -26.22 -6.70 7.98
N LYS A 138 -27.54 -6.65 8.05
CA LYS A 138 -28.37 -5.50 7.65
C LYS A 138 -29.06 -4.92 8.88
N ASP A 139 -28.91 -3.63 9.12
CA ASP A 139 -29.57 -2.93 10.21
C ASP A 139 -31.04 -2.59 9.87
N SER A 140 -31.77 -1.99 10.82
CA SER A 140 -33.18 -1.61 10.64
C SER A 140 -33.38 -0.47 9.64
N ALA A 141 -32.37 0.38 9.43
CA ALA A 141 -32.35 1.40 8.38
C ALA A 141 -31.97 0.83 6.99
N GLY A 142 -31.67 -0.47 6.92
CA GLY A 142 -31.32 -1.18 5.69
C GLY A 142 -29.88 -1.04 5.23
N ARG A 143 -28.99 -0.47 6.05
CA ARG A 143 -27.55 -0.37 5.82
C ARG A 143 -26.88 -1.72 6.06
N ILE A 144 -25.81 -1.98 5.30
CA ILE A 144 -25.08 -3.25 5.34
C ILE A 144 -23.74 -3.03 6.05
N TYR A 145 -23.43 -3.94 6.98
CA TYR A 145 -22.20 -3.95 7.75
C TYR A 145 -21.57 -5.35 7.74
N ILE A 146 -20.27 -5.43 8.00
CA ILE A 146 -19.59 -6.69 8.29
C ILE A 146 -19.35 -6.76 9.79
N LEU A 147 -19.97 -7.72 10.45
CA LEU A 147 -19.77 -8.03 11.86
C LEU A 147 -18.68 -9.10 11.96
N LYS A 148 -17.50 -8.70 12.46
CA LYS A 148 -16.33 -9.57 12.63
C LYS A 148 -16.14 -9.85 14.12
N PHE A 149 -15.89 -11.11 14.47
CA PHE A 149 -15.63 -11.52 15.84
C PHE A 149 -14.14 -11.76 16.06
N ASP A 150 -13.66 -11.33 17.23
CA ASP A 150 -12.36 -11.76 17.72
C ASP A 150 -12.37 -13.25 18.07
N LEU A 151 -11.18 -13.85 18.05
CA LEU A 151 -11.03 -15.23 18.49
C LEU A 151 -11.20 -15.33 20.02
N PRO A 152 -11.79 -16.42 20.53
CA PRO A 152 -11.89 -16.64 21.97
C PRO A 152 -10.53 -16.53 22.66
N GLY A 153 -10.44 -15.69 23.69
CA GLY A 153 -9.22 -15.49 24.48
C GLY A 153 -8.14 -14.62 23.83
N ALA A 154 -8.36 -14.10 22.61
CA ALA A 154 -7.51 -13.06 22.06
C ALA A 154 -7.82 -11.71 22.75
N LEU A 155 -6.77 -10.94 23.05
CA LEU A 155 -6.95 -9.52 23.36
C LEU A 155 -7.48 -8.81 22.11
N GLU A 156 -8.34 -7.80 22.30
CA GLU A 156 -8.81 -6.92 21.23
C GLU A 156 -7.60 -6.43 20.42
N ARG A 157 -7.46 -6.92 19.19
CA ARG A 157 -6.42 -6.46 18.27
C ARG A 157 -6.98 -5.25 17.54
N ASN A 158 -6.78 -4.08 18.13
CA ASN A 158 -6.93 -2.79 17.45
C ASN A 158 -5.95 -2.69 16.27
#